data_AF-A0A5H2Y943-F1
#
_entry.id   AF-A0A5H2Y943-F1
#
_cell.length_a   1.000
_cell.length_b   1.000
_cell.length_c   1.000
_cell.angle_alpha   90.00
_cell.angle_beta   90.00
_cell.angle_gamma   90.00
#
_symmetry.space_group_name_H-M   'P 1'
#
loop_
_entity.id
_entity.type
_entity.pdbx_description
1 polymer ?
#
loop_
_entity_poly.entity_id
_entity_poly.type
_entity_poly.pdbx_seq_one_letter_code
_entity_poly.pdbx_strand_id
1 'polypeptide(L)'
;MELGKWRNALAKAIDNQRSGENLSNEIIQAQMWFGATGQGKKSFNHTHCWDVVKTCKRFQIIPTGPTVVLNETPLHETPASDSPMDSPMSTDSPIENNQGLLGGRRRRRREGFLEELSKHQAMRIEMDLKQQEHDMAVQVEFAKEREYAREQNIEKKDRETMAMDTSHMSPETKQFWKLERRDVMRRRLFRDDGPSNTDCCI
;
A
#
# COMPACT_ATOMS: atom_id res chain seq x y z
N MET A 1 30.99 -8.97 -3.52
CA MET A 1 30.21 -7.74 -3.81
C MET A 1 28.81 -7.86 -3.24
N GLU A 2 28.25 -6.75 -2.75
CA GLU A 2 26.96 -6.67 -2.07
C GLU A 2 25.77 -7.12 -2.95
N LEU A 3 25.80 -6.75 -4.24
CA LEU A 3 24.79 -7.14 -5.24
C LEU A 3 24.67 -8.65 -5.45
N GLY A 4 25.77 -9.40 -5.36
CA GLY A 4 25.75 -10.86 -5.48
C GLY A 4 25.12 -11.56 -4.26
N LYS A 5 25.32 -10.98 -3.06
CA LYS A 5 24.66 -11.47 -1.83
C LYS A 5 23.16 -11.18 -1.87
N TRP A 6 22.79 -10.00 -2.36
CA TRP A 6 21.40 -9.61 -2.58
C TRP A 6 20.69 -10.54 -3.58
N ARG A 7 21.33 -10.86 -4.71
CA ARG A 7 20.83 -11.87 -5.67
C ARG A 7 20.51 -13.20 -4.99
N ASN A 8 21.43 -13.71 -4.16
CA ASN A 8 21.25 -15.00 -3.49
C ASN A 8 20.13 -14.96 -2.44
N ALA A 9 19.96 -13.82 -1.76
CA ALA A 9 18.88 -13.62 -0.79
C ALA A 9 17.51 -13.54 -1.48
N LEU A 10 17.42 -12.86 -2.63
CA LEU A 10 16.21 -12.84 -3.46
C LEU A 10 15.86 -14.20 -4.03
N ALA A 11 16.85 -14.96 -4.53
CA ALA A 11 16.60 -16.32 -5.02
C ALA A 11 15.98 -17.21 -3.92
N LYS A 12 16.50 -17.13 -2.69
CA LYS A 12 15.93 -17.83 -1.54
C LYS A 12 14.52 -17.36 -1.17
N ALA A 13 14.21 -16.08 -1.33
CA ALA A 13 12.86 -15.57 -1.07
C ALA A 13 11.86 -16.10 -2.11
N ILE A 14 12.24 -16.08 -3.39
CA ILE A 14 11.43 -16.59 -4.51
C ILE A 14 11.16 -18.09 -4.36
N ASP A 15 12.18 -18.88 -4.01
CA ASP A 15 12.03 -20.33 -3.82
C ASP A 15 11.14 -20.69 -2.61
N ASN A 16 10.92 -19.76 -1.66
CA ASN A 16 10.08 -19.96 -0.48
C ASN A 16 8.64 -19.44 -0.64
N GLN A 17 8.30 -18.89 -1.82
CA GLN A 17 7.02 -18.25 -2.06
C GLN A 17 5.86 -19.24 -1.89
N ARG A 18 4.92 -18.90 -1.01
CA ARG A 18 3.67 -19.65 -0.82
C ARG A 18 2.54 -19.03 -1.65
N SER A 19 1.59 -19.85 -2.07
CA SER A 19 0.43 -19.42 -2.86
C SER A 19 -0.32 -18.28 -2.14
N GLY A 20 -0.29 -17.08 -2.73
CA GLY A 20 -0.97 -15.88 -2.20
C GLY A 20 -0.03 -14.77 -1.70
N GLU A 21 1.29 -14.95 -1.73
CA GLU A 21 2.25 -13.90 -1.33
C GLU A 21 2.54 -12.91 -2.48
N ASN A 22 2.56 -11.61 -2.16
CA ASN A 22 2.80 -10.53 -3.11
C ASN A 22 4.30 -10.16 -3.20
N LEU A 23 4.67 -9.34 -4.19
CA LEU A 23 6.05 -8.88 -4.42
C LEU A 23 6.66 -8.17 -3.20
N SER A 24 5.84 -7.49 -2.38
CA SER A 24 6.32 -6.84 -1.15
C SER A 24 6.84 -7.86 -0.14
N ASN A 25 6.16 -9.00 -0.01
CA ASN A 25 6.58 -10.10 0.86
C ASN A 25 7.93 -10.69 0.40
N GLU A 26 8.15 -10.83 -0.90
CA GLU A 26 9.43 -11.30 -1.44
C GLU A 26 10.59 -10.36 -1.09
N ILE A 27 10.39 -9.04 -1.20
CA ILE A 27 11.41 -8.04 -0.87
C ILE A 27 11.72 -8.04 0.63
N ILE A 28 10.71 -8.16 1.49
CA ILE A 28 10.87 -8.25 2.95
C ILE A 28 11.65 -9.52 3.31
N GLN A 29 11.28 -10.66 2.73
CA GLN A 29 11.99 -11.92 2.93
C GLN A 29 13.44 -11.84 2.45
N ALA A 30 13.70 -11.23 1.29
CA ALA A 30 15.04 -11.04 0.77
C ALA A 30 15.90 -10.13 1.65
N GLN A 31 15.33 -9.06 2.22
CA GLN A 31 16.03 -8.22 3.21
C GLN A 31 16.41 -9.00 4.47
N MET A 32 15.50 -9.84 4.96
CA MET A 32 15.77 -10.72 6.11
C MET A 32 16.91 -11.70 5.81
N TRP A 33 16.86 -12.40 4.66
CA TRP A 33 17.91 -13.33 4.24
C TRP A 33 19.25 -12.63 4.00
N PHE A 34 19.23 -11.42 3.46
CA PHE A 34 20.43 -10.61 3.25
C PHE A 34 21.08 -10.19 4.58
N GLY A 35 20.28 -9.70 5.53
CA GLY A 35 20.74 -9.32 6.87
C GLY A 35 21.26 -10.50 7.70
N ALA A 36 20.69 -11.69 7.53
CA ALA A 36 21.18 -12.92 8.17
C ALA A 36 22.53 -13.41 7.62
N THR A 37 22.90 -13.02 6.39
CA THR A 37 24.12 -13.45 5.70
C THR A 37 25.31 -12.48 5.94
N GLY A 38 25.08 -11.33 6.58
CA GLY A 38 26.10 -10.32 6.86
C GLY A 38 26.25 -10.04 8.36
N GLN A 39 27.49 -9.81 8.81
CA GLN A 39 27.75 -9.31 10.17
C GLN A 39 27.04 -7.97 10.39
N GLY A 40 25.87 -7.99 11.03
CA GLY A 40 25.13 -6.82 11.47
C GLY A 40 23.86 -6.52 10.65
N LYS A 41 22.90 -5.90 11.34
CA LYS A 41 21.54 -5.49 10.90
C LYS A 41 21.52 -4.48 9.75
N LYS A 42 22.26 -4.70 8.66
CA LYS A 42 22.26 -3.81 7.50
C LYS A 42 21.25 -4.29 6.47
N SER A 43 20.21 -3.49 6.26
CA SER A 43 19.31 -3.62 5.10
C SER A 43 20.09 -3.34 3.81
N PHE A 44 19.66 -3.96 2.72
CA PHE A 44 20.17 -3.62 1.40
C PHE A 44 19.62 -2.26 0.96
N ASN A 45 20.49 -1.25 0.81
CA ASN A 45 20.08 0.12 0.48
C ASN A 45 20.35 0.51 -0.99
N HIS A 46 20.85 -0.43 -1.79
CA HIS A 46 21.24 -0.19 -3.19
C HIS A 46 20.17 -0.67 -4.20
N THR A 47 18.90 -0.41 -3.91
CA THR A 47 17.76 -0.79 -4.77
C THR A 47 17.88 -0.24 -6.19
N HIS A 48 18.24 1.04 -6.34
CA HIS A 48 18.46 1.64 -7.67
C HIS A 48 19.59 0.95 -8.45
N CYS A 49 20.69 0.58 -7.79
CA CYS A 49 21.77 -0.16 -8.45
C CYS A 49 21.32 -1.57 -8.85
N TRP A 50 20.49 -2.20 -8.02
CA TRP A 50 19.92 -3.51 -8.33
C TRP A 50 19.01 -3.47 -9.56
N ASP A 51 18.15 -2.46 -9.71
CA ASP A 51 17.25 -2.34 -10.85
C ASP A 51 17.98 -2.24 -12.20
N VAL A 52 19.17 -1.63 -12.21
CA VAL A 52 20.02 -1.54 -13.40
C VAL A 52 20.69 -2.87 -13.73
N VAL A 53 21.09 -3.66 -12.73
CA VAL A 53 21.88 -4.88 -12.94
C VAL A 53 21.07 -6.17 -12.97
N LYS A 54 19.83 -6.19 -12.48
CA LYS A 54 19.01 -7.42 -12.34
C LYS A 54 18.73 -8.13 -13.66
N THR A 55 18.73 -7.38 -14.77
CA THR A 55 18.55 -7.89 -16.14
C THR A 55 19.86 -8.42 -16.76
N CYS A 56 21.02 -8.18 -16.12
CA CYS A 56 22.30 -8.70 -16.61
C CYS A 56 22.40 -10.22 -16.35
N LYS A 57 22.94 -10.97 -17.31
CA LYS A 57 23.15 -12.43 -17.21
C LYS A 57 23.87 -12.88 -15.92
N ARG A 58 24.74 -12.04 -15.34
CA ARG A 58 25.47 -12.33 -14.10
C ARG A 58 24.60 -12.28 -12.84
N PHE A 59 23.50 -11.53 -12.87
CA PHE A 59 22.63 -11.25 -11.71
C PHE A 59 21.19 -11.72 -11.93
N GLN A 60 20.85 -12.23 -13.11
CA GLN A 60 19.57 -12.84 -13.40
C GLN A 60 19.32 -14.02 -12.44
N ILE A 61 18.15 -14.03 -11.80
CA ILE A 61 17.70 -15.12 -10.94
C ILE A 61 16.82 -16.02 -11.80
N ILE A 62 17.20 -17.30 -11.89
CA ILE A 62 16.41 -18.31 -12.57
C ILE A 62 15.63 -19.04 -11.46
N PRO A 63 14.31 -18.83 -11.34
CA PRO A 63 13.51 -19.57 -10.37
C PRO A 63 13.60 -21.08 -10.70
N THR A 64 13.89 -21.89 -9.68
CA THR A 64 14.06 -23.35 -9.86
C THR A 64 12.77 -24.11 -9.51
N GLY A 65 11.83 -23.47 -8.80
CA GLY A 65 10.48 -23.99 -8.55
C GLY A 65 9.47 -23.64 -9.64
N PRO A 66 8.30 -24.32 -9.69
CA PRO A 66 7.25 -24.01 -10.64
C PRO A 66 6.86 -22.54 -10.51
N THR A 67 7.19 -21.77 -11.55
CA THR A 67 6.76 -20.38 -11.67
C THR A 67 5.25 -20.40 -11.70
N VAL A 68 4.58 -19.90 -10.67
CA VAL A 68 3.18 -19.48 -10.80
C VAL A 68 3.24 -18.28 -11.72
N VAL A 69 3.17 -18.57 -13.02
CA VAL A 69 3.03 -17.56 -14.06
C VAL A 69 1.68 -16.93 -13.78
N LEU A 70 1.68 -15.76 -13.13
CA LEU A 70 0.62 -14.81 -13.38
C LEU A 70 0.70 -14.55 -14.87
N ASN A 71 -0.30 -15.07 -15.59
CA ASN A 71 -0.48 -14.87 -17.01
C ASN A 71 -0.62 -13.36 -17.27
N GLU A 72 0.49 -12.66 -17.44
CA GLU A 72 0.50 -11.56 -18.37
C GLU A 72 0.41 -12.23 -19.74
N THR A 73 -0.69 -12.01 -20.45
CA THR A 73 -0.90 -12.53 -21.81
C THR A 73 -0.29 -11.54 -22.81
N PRO A 74 0.92 -11.78 -23.37
CA PRO A 74 1.29 -11.22 -24.65
C PRO A 74 0.76 -12.13 -25.76
N LEU A 75 -0.38 -11.78 -26.36
CA LEU A 75 -0.89 -12.48 -27.54
C LEU A 75 -0.65 -11.60 -28.78
N HIS A 76 0.55 -11.68 -29.32
CA HIS A 76 0.73 -11.59 -30.78
C HIS A 76 1.62 -12.74 -31.26
N GLU A 77 1.09 -13.42 -32.27
CA GLU A 77 1.70 -14.29 -33.29
C GLU A 77 1.69 -15.82 -33.12
N THR A 78 0.81 -16.39 -33.96
CA THR A 78 0.83 -17.72 -34.59
C THR A 78 2.21 -18.05 -35.18
N PRO A 79 2.67 -19.31 -35.16
CA PRO A 79 2.47 -20.16 -36.36
C PRO A 79 2.37 -21.67 -36.06
N ALA A 80 1.51 -22.39 -36.80
CA ALA A 80 1.74 -23.78 -37.22
C ALA A 80 0.67 -24.17 -38.24
N SER A 81 0.98 -23.94 -39.51
CA SER A 81 0.29 -24.54 -40.65
C SER A 81 1.08 -25.78 -41.04
N ASP A 82 0.46 -26.95 -40.94
CA ASP A 82 0.94 -28.20 -41.49
C ASP A 82 0.17 -28.42 -42.81
N SER A 83 0.89 -28.55 -43.93
CA SER A 83 0.30 -28.72 -45.28
C SER A 83 0.01 -30.21 -45.56
N PRO A 84 -0.80 -30.56 -46.58
CA PRO A 84 -0.19 -30.81 -47.89
C PRO A 84 -1.03 -30.41 -49.13
N MET A 85 -0.29 -30.21 -50.22
CA MET A 85 -0.68 -30.05 -51.62
C MET A 85 -1.85 -30.91 -52.11
N ASP A 86 -2.76 -30.32 -52.90
CA ASP A 86 -3.02 -30.76 -54.28
C ASP A 86 -3.69 -29.62 -55.11
N SER A 87 -3.27 -29.43 -56.35
CA SER A 87 -3.75 -28.42 -57.33
C SER A 87 -4.88 -29.02 -58.20
N PRO A 88 -5.38 -28.48 -59.35
CA PRO A 88 -5.08 -27.23 -60.09
C PRO A 88 -6.30 -26.52 -60.77
N MET A 89 -5.99 -25.44 -61.50
CA MET A 89 -6.61 -24.96 -62.76
C MET A 89 -7.99 -24.26 -62.75
N SER A 90 -8.01 -22.97 -63.14
CA SER A 90 -8.33 -22.54 -64.52
C SER A 90 -8.36 -21.00 -64.64
N THR A 91 -7.56 -20.47 -65.59
CA THR A 91 -7.83 -19.38 -66.57
C THR A 91 -9.16 -18.61 -66.47
N ASP A 92 -9.31 -17.29 -66.68
CA ASP A 92 -8.65 -16.31 -67.55
C ASP A 92 -9.10 -14.88 -67.12
N SER A 93 -8.39 -13.82 -67.55
CA SER A 93 -8.65 -12.38 -67.30
C SER A 93 -9.87 -11.84 -68.12
N PRO A 94 -10.33 -10.55 -68.10
CA PRO A 94 -9.68 -9.29 -67.66
C PRO A 94 -10.54 -8.20 -66.95
N ILE A 95 -9.82 -7.27 -66.29
CA ILE A 95 -10.08 -5.84 -65.97
C ILE A 95 -11.53 -5.32 -66.14
N GLU A 96 -12.15 -4.82 -65.05
CA GLU A 96 -12.66 -3.44 -65.01
C GLU A 96 -13.00 -2.93 -63.59
N ASN A 97 -12.36 -1.81 -63.26
CA ASN A 97 -12.76 -0.68 -62.42
C ASN A 97 -14.04 -0.81 -61.56
N ASN A 98 -13.93 -0.59 -60.23
CA ASN A 98 -14.71 0.45 -59.56
C ASN A 98 -14.24 0.72 -58.13
N GLN A 99 -14.15 2.02 -57.84
CA GLN A 99 -13.78 2.66 -56.60
C GLN A 99 -14.81 2.39 -55.49
N GLY A 100 -14.38 2.23 -54.23
CA GLY A 100 -15.33 2.09 -53.12
C GLY A 100 -14.70 2.00 -51.73
N LEU A 101 -14.66 3.13 -51.05
CA LEU A 101 -14.29 3.34 -49.64
C LEU A 101 -14.86 2.28 -48.67
N LEU A 102 -14.00 1.53 -47.98
CA LEU A 102 -14.36 0.73 -46.81
C LEU A 102 -13.40 0.97 -45.64
N GLY A 103 -13.30 2.22 -45.21
CA GLY A 103 -12.56 2.65 -44.02
C GLY A 103 -13.49 3.13 -42.91
N GLY A 104 -14.25 2.23 -42.25
CA GLY A 104 -15.21 2.66 -41.22
C GLY A 104 -15.38 1.76 -39.99
N ARG A 105 -15.00 0.47 -40.05
CA ARG A 105 -15.32 -0.48 -38.96
C ARG A 105 -14.21 -0.73 -37.92
N ARG A 106 -12.97 -0.32 -38.18
CA ARG A 106 -11.84 -0.57 -37.25
C ARG A 106 -11.63 0.53 -36.18
N ARG A 107 -12.20 1.72 -36.35
CA ARG A 107 -11.99 2.88 -35.45
C ARG A 107 -12.84 2.79 -34.16
N ARG A 108 -14.13 2.42 -34.28
CA ARG A 108 -15.08 2.31 -33.14
C ARG A 108 -14.68 1.25 -32.09
N ARG A 109 -14.01 0.16 -32.50
CA ARG A 109 -13.62 -0.93 -31.59
C ARG A 109 -12.44 -0.59 -30.67
N ARG A 110 -11.53 0.30 -31.11
CA ARG A 110 -10.40 0.79 -30.29
C ARG A 110 -10.84 1.86 -29.30
N GLU A 111 -11.83 2.67 -29.67
CA GLU A 111 -12.38 3.73 -28.85
C GLU A 111 -13.08 3.16 -27.60
N GLY A 112 -13.92 2.13 -27.77
CA GLY A 112 -14.56 1.45 -26.63
C GLY A 112 -13.57 0.72 -25.70
N PHE A 113 -12.44 0.21 -26.21
CA PHE A 113 -11.44 -0.48 -25.39
C PHE A 113 -10.64 0.50 -24.50
N LEU A 114 -10.30 1.68 -25.01
CA LEU A 114 -9.65 2.73 -24.21
C LEU A 114 -10.59 3.31 -23.15
N GLU A 115 -11.87 3.47 -23.51
CA GLU A 115 -12.90 3.91 -22.56
C GLU A 115 -13.11 2.88 -21.44
N GLU A 116 -13.10 1.59 -21.77
CA GLU A 116 -13.21 0.51 -20.79
C GLU A 116 -12.00 0.44 -19.84
N LEU A 117 -10.78 0.63 -20.37
CA LEU A 117 -9.56 0.75 -19.55
C LEU A 117 -9.62 1.94 -18.60
N SER A 118 -10.11 3.09 -19.07
CA SER A 118 -10.29 4.29 -18.28
C SER A 118 -11.27 4.07 -17.12
N LYS A 119 -12.41 3.42 -17.39
CA LYS A 119 -13.40 3.05 -16.36
C LYS A 119 -12.82 2.10 -15.33
N HIS A 120 -12.08 1.08 -15.76
CA HIS A 120 -11.43 0.14 -14.85
C HIS A 120 -10.39 0.84 -13.97
N GLN A 121 -9.59 1.74 -14.54
CA GLN A 121 -8.61 2.52 -13.80
C GLN A 121 -9.26 3.46 -12.78
N ALA A 122 -10.34 4.16 -13.17
CA ALA A 122 -11.10 5.04 -12.28
C ALA A 122 -11.67 4.25 -11.09
N MET A 123 -12.26 3.08 -11.35
CA MET A 123 -12.79 2.22 -10.29
C MET A 123 -11.72 1.78 -9.28
N ARG A 124 -10.51 1.45 -9.75
CA ARG A 124 -9.39 1.11 -8.86
C ARG A 124 -8.98 2.28 -7.98
N ILE A 125 -8.86 3.48 -8.56
CA ILE A 125 -8.51 4.70 -7.83
C ILE A 125 -9.58 5.03 -6.78
N GLU A 126 -10.86 4.91 -7.12
CA GLU A 126 -11.95 5.15 -6.18
C GLU A 126 -11.94 4.16 -5.00
N MET A 127 -11.66 2.88 -5.27
CA MET A 127 -11.54 1.87 -4.23
C MET A 127 -10.34 2.15 -3.32
N ASP A 128 -9.19 2.52 -3.88
CA ASP A 128 -7.99 2.86 -3.13
C ASP A 128 -8.21 4.10 -2.25
N LEU A 129 -8.91 5.11 -2.77
CA LEU A 129 -9.26 6.31 -2.00
C LEU A 129 -10.21 5.97 -0.84
N LYS A 130 -11.24 5.15 -1.09
CA LYS A 130 -12.16 4.69 -0.03
C LYS A 130 -11.44 3.88 1.03
N GLN A 131 -10.48 3.04 0.64
CA GLN A 131 -9.66 2.29 1.58
C GLN A 131 -8.78 3.23 2.41
N GLN A 132 -8.14 4.22 1.77
CA GLN A 132 -7.33 5.22 2.45
C GLN A 132 -8.15 6.04 3.46
N GLU A 133 -9.36 6.46 3.07
CA GLU A 133 -10.28 7.16 3.95
C GLU A 133 -10.69 6.31 5.15
N HIS A 134 -11.02 5.03 4.93
CA HIS A 134 -11.33 4.10 6.01
C HIS A 134 -10.15 3.91 6.97
N ASP A 135 -8.95 3.71 6.44
CA ASP A 135 -7.74 3.53 7.26
C ASP A 135 -7.42 4.79 8.07
N MET A 136 -7.61 5.97 7.47
CA MET A 136 -7.46 7.24 8.17
C MET A 136 -8.52 7.43 9.26
N ALA A 137 -9.78 7.06 8.98
CA ALA A 137 -10.87 7.11 9.96
C ALA A 137 -10.58 6.21 11.16
N VAL A 138 -10.10 4.99 10.93
CA VAL A 138 -9.68 4.07 12.00
C VAL A 138 -8.55 4.67 12.84
N GLN A 139 -7.56 5.31 12.21
CA GLN A 139 -6.48 5.97 12.94
C GLN A 139 -6.96 7.17 13.77
N VAL A 140 -7.88 7.97 13.23
CA VAL A 140 -8.48 9.11 13.93
C VAL A 140 -9.29 8.62 15.13
N GLU A 141 -10.11 7.60 14.98
CA GLU A 141 -10.89 7.04 16.09
C GLU A 141 -9.97 6.43 17.17
N PHE A 142 -8.92 5.70 16.76
CA PHE A 142 -7.92 5.21 17.70
C PHE A 142 -7.21 6.33 18.45
N ALA A 143 -6.91 7.45 17.78
CA ALA A 143 -6.31 8.62 18.42
C ALA A 143 -7.27 9.28 19.42
N LYS A 144 -8.54 9.46 19.05
CA LYS A 144 -9.61 9.98 19.93
C LYS A 144 -9.81 9.11 21.16
N GLU A 145 -9.88 7.78 20.99
CA GLU A 145 -10.04 6.84 22.12
C GLU A 145 -8.88 6.96 23.12
N ARG A 146 -7.65 7.10 22.61
CA ARG A 146 -6.48 7.30 23.46
C ARG A 146 -6.50 8.64 24.18
N GLU A 147 -6.98 9.70 23.54
CA GLU A 147 -7.13 11.00 24.15
C GLU A 147 -8.20 10.97 25.24
N TYR A 148 -9.37 10.37 24.96
CA TYR A 148 -10.43 10.17 25.92
C TYR A 148 -9.95 9.38 27.14
N ALA A 149 -9.21 8.27 26.94
CA ALA A 149 -8.63 7.50 28.03
C ALA A 149 -7.64 8.32 28.89
N ARG A 150 -6.87 9.22 28.28
CA ARG A 150 -5.98 10.14 29.02
C ARG A 150 -6.77 11.16 29.82
N GLU A 151 -7.81 11.76 29.24
CA GLU A 151 -8.64 12.73 29.93
C GLU A 151 -9.36 12.08 31.12
N GLN A 152 -9.91 10.88 30.93
CA GLN A 152 -10.50 10.09 32.02
C GLN A 152 -9.49 9.76 33.12
N ASN A 153 -8.23 9.48 32.76
CA ASN A 153 -7.18 9.28 33.75
C ASN A 153 -6.89 10.56 34.56
N ILE A 154 -6.79 11.71 33.87
CA ILE A 154 -6.58 13.01 34.52
C ILE A 154 -7.76 13.35 35.42
N GLU A 155 -9.00 13.22 34.94
CA GLU A 155 -10.20 13.48 35.70
C GLU A 155 -10.28 12.59 36.95
N LYS A 156 -9.97 11.30 36.80
CA LYS A 156 -9.90 10.34 37.90
C LYS A 156 -8.87 10.76 38.94
N LYS A 157 -7.65 11.08 38.53
CA LYS A 157 -6.59 11.54 39.44
C LYS A 157 -6.98 12.84 40.15
N ASP A 158 -7.55 13.79 39.42
CA ASP A 158 -8.02 15.05 39.99
C ASP A 158 -9.16 14.79 41.01
N ARG A 159 -10.08 13.86 40.74
CA ARG A 159 -11.14 13.44 41.67
C ARG A 159 -10.56 12.81 42.94
N GLU A 160 -9.59 11.91 42.80
CA GLU A 160 -8.87 11.30 43.93
C GLU A 160 -8.14 12.36 44.78
N THR A 161 -7.46 13.32 44.15
CA THR A 161 -6.81 14.45 44.83
C THR A 161 -7.80 15.30 45.63
N MET A 162 -8.99 15.57 45.06
CA MET A 162 -10.03 16.33 45.76
C MET A 162 -10.66 15.53 46.91
N ALA A 163 -10.82 14.22 46.75
CA ALA A 163 -11.43 13.31 47.74
C ALA A 163 -10.48 12.81 48.83
N MET A 164 -9.16 13.03 48.68
CA MET A 164 -8.14 12.58 49.61
C MET A 164 -8.43 13.11 51.03
N ASP A 165 -8.65 12.23 52.00
CA ASP A 165 -8.73 12.65 53.41
C ASP A 165 -7.33 13.00 53.93
N THR A 166 -7.23 14.14 54.59
CA THR A 166 -5.98 14.68 55.13
C THR A 166 -6.02 14.89 56.64
N SER A 167 -7.12 14.55 57.30
CA SER A 167 -7.34 14.76 58.74
C SER A 167 -6.21 14.19 59.61
N HIS A 168 -5.77 12.98 59.32
CA HIS A 168 -4.76 12.22 60.06
C HIS A 168 -3.31 12.41 59.57
N MET A 169 -3.05 13.36 58.66
CA MET A 169 -1.71 13.60 58.10
C MET A 169 -0.92 14.68 58.88
N SER A 170 0.41 14.70 58.68
CA SER A 170 1.29 15.74 59.24
C SER A 170 0.98 17.12 58.65
N PRO A 171 1.36 18.23 59.33
CA PRO A 171 1.15 19.59 58.83
C PRO A 171 1.73 19.83 57.44
N GLU A 172 2.91 19.29 57.15
CA GLU A 172 3.62 19.44 55.87
C GLU A 172 2.85 18.74 54.74
N THR A 173 2.41 17.50 54.98
CA THR A 173 1.61 16.74 54.01
C THR A 173 0.24 17.39 53.78
N LYS A 174 -0.38 17.97 54.81
CA LYS A 174 -1.62 18.75 54.66
C LYS A 174 -1.44 19.95 53.74
N GLN A 175 -0.32 20.68 53.86
CA GLN A 175 -0.03 21.82 52.96
C GLN A 175 0.18 21.37 51.52
N PHE A 176 0.88 20.26 51.30
CA PHE A 176 1.06 19.67 49.97
C PHE A 176 -0.30 19.42 49.28
N TRP A 177 -1.20 18.68 49.93
CA TRP A 177 -2.53 18.39 49.36
C TRP A 177 -3.39 19.64 49.20
N LYS A 178 -3.21 20.68 50.03
CA LYS A 178 -3.89 21.97 49.86
C LYS A 178 -3.45 22.69 48.59
N LEU A 179 -2.16 22.61 48.23
CA LEU A 179 -1.64 23.16 46.98
C LEU A 179 -2.10 22.35 45.78
N GLU A 180 -2.04 21.02 45.84
CA GLU A 180 -2.50 20.14 44.76
C GLU A 180 -3.99 20.34 44.45
N ARG A 181 -4.86 20.38 45.46
CA ARG A 181 -6.29 20.68 45.24
C ARG A 181 -6.50 22.05 44.59
N ARG A 182 -5.70 23.05 44.95
CA ARG A 182 -5.76 24.38 44.32
C ARG A 182 -5.34 24.33 42.85
N ASP A 183 -4.32 23.55 42.52
CA ASP A 183 -3.88 23.37 41.14
C ASP A 183 -4.92 22.63 40.30
N VAL A 184 -5.54 21.56 40.84
CA VAL A 184 -6.68 20.88 40.21
C VAL A 184 -7.81 21.86 39.91
N MET A 185 -8.21 22.68 40.89
CA MET A 185 -9.25 23.71 40.70
C MET A 185 -8.87 24.71 39.61
N ARG A 186 -7.60 25.15 39.58
CA ARG A 186 -7.09 26.05 38.54
C ARG A 186 -7.17 25.41 37.15
N ARG A 187 -6.71 24.18 36.98
CA ARG A 187 -6.74 23.44 35.70
C ARG A 187 -8.16 23.17 35.19
N ARG A 188 -9.15 23.05 36.10
CA ARG A 188 -10.57 22.90 35.74
C ARG A 188 -11.20 24.22 35.33
N LEU A 189 -10.94 25.29 36.08
CA LEU A 189 -11.50 26.61 35.79
C LEU A 189 -11.13 27.11 34.38
N PHE A 190 -9.90 26.87 33.93
CA PHE A 190 -9.44 27.25 32.59
C PHE A 190 -9.84 26.28 31.47
N ARG A 191 -10.48 25.14 31.78
CA ARG A 191 -11.02 24.21 30.77
C ARG A 191 -12.44 24.54 30.34
N ASP A 192 -13.22 25.18 31.22
CA ASP A 192 -14.62 25.54 30.94
C ASP A 192 -14.75 26.82 30.08
N ASP A 193 -13.68 27.60 29.92
CA ASP A 193 -13.63 28.83 29.09
C ASP A 193 -13.34 28.55 27.59
N GLY A 194 -13.75 27.38 27.06
CA GLY A 194 -13.72 27.07 25.62
C GLY A 194 -14.72 27.91 24.81
N PRO A 195 -14.52 28.09 23.49
CA PRO A 195 -14.97 29.27 22.75
C PRO A 195 -16.45 29.56 22.97
N SER A 196 -16.72 30.73 23.55
CA SER A 196 -18.04 31.33 23.60
C SER A 196 -18.62 31.32 22.20
N ASN A 197 -19.62 30.47 22.00
CA ASN A 197 -20.36 30.32 20.77
C ASN A 197 -21.15 31.62 20.54
N THR A 198 -20.49 32.60 19.93
CA THR A 198 -21.14 33.70 19.23
C THR A 198 -20.79 33.59 17.76
N ASP A 199 -21.14 32.45 17.16
CA ASP A 199 -21.76 32.50 15.84
C ASP A 199 -23.14 33.13 16.01
N CYS A 200 -23.16 34.46 16.16
CA CYS A 200 -24.34 35.26 15.88
C CYS A 200 -24.53 35.23 14.37
N CYS A 201 -25.26 34.23 13.89
CA CYS A 201 -26.01 34.34 12.65
C CYS A 201 -26.93 35.57 12.74
N ILE A 202 -26.71 36.57 11.89
CA ILE A 202 -27.63 37.23 10.92
C ILE A 202 -26.91 38.45 10.36
#